data_AF-A0A3D2BTA5-F1
#
_entry.id   AF-A0A3D2BTA5-F1
#
_cell.length_a   1.000
_cell.length_b   1.000
_cell.length_c   1.000
_cell.angle_alpha   90.00
_cell.angle_beta   90.00
_cell.angle_gamma   90.00
#
_symmetry.space_group_name_H-M   'P 1'
#
loop_
_entity.id
_entity.type
_entity.pdbx_description
1 polymer ?
#
loop_
_entity_poly.entity_id
_entity_poly.type
_entity_poly.pdbx_seq_one_letter_code
_entity_poly.pdbx_strand_id
1 'polypeptide(L)'
;MNLETGIVGGVCMAHAPQFFTLPPTEDKDTVERVNSLAIENGRQLEALKPDVAIVIANDHANQFLLHCVPSFALHRGESATGHFAGTDFSFDVDSETS
;
A
#
# COMPACT_ATOMS: atom_id res chain seq x y z
N MET A 1 -21.33 20.97 -12.56
CA MET A 1 -20.58 19.89 -13.23
C MET A 1 -20.99 18.61 -12.55
N ASN A 2 -21.51 17.63 -13.30
CA ASN A 2 -21.69 16.29 -12.73
C ASN A 2 -20.29 15.73 -12.47
N LEU A 3 -19.94 15.53 -11.20
CA LEU A 3 -18.77 14.73 -10.87
C LEU A 3 -19.16 13.29 -11.19
N GLU A 4 -18.70 12.77 -12.33
CA GLU A 4 -18.83 11.34 -12.61
C GLU A 4 -17.88 10.59 -11.67
N THR A 5 -18.45 9.77 -10.80
CA THR A 5 -17.67 8.83 -9.98
C THR A 5 -17.00 7.81 -10.88
N GLY A 6 -15.70 7.58 -10.70
CA GLY A 6 -14.95 6.65 -11.54
C GLY A 6 -13.55 6.35 -11.04
N ILE A 7 -12.92 5.34 -11.65
CA ILE A 7 -11.53 4.98 -11.42
C ILE A 7 -10.67 5.79 -12.38
N VAL A 8 -9.78 6.61 -11.83
CA VAL A 8 -8.90 7.49 -12.63
C VAL A 8 -7.57 6.83 -13.00
N GLY A 9 -7.17 5.75 -12.32
CA GLY A 9 -5.95 5.01 -12.60
C GLY A 9 -5.74 3.80 -11.69
N GLY A 10 -4.67 3.05 -11.94
CA GLY A 10 -4.29 1.89 -11.15
C GLY A 10 -2.92 1.34 -11.56
N VAL A 11 -2.24 0.68 -10.62
CA VAL A 11 -0.92 0.07 -10.84
C VAL A 11 -0.76 -1.17 -9.96
N CYS A 12 0.04 -2.13 -10.44
CA CYS A 12 0.52 -3.25 -9.63
C CYS A 12 2.00 -3.02 -9.31
N MET A 13 2.36 -3.13 -8.04
CA MET A 13 3.74 -2.95 -7.57
C MET A 13 4.15 -4.10 -6.65
N ALA A 14 5.45 -4.33 -6.55
CA ALA A 14 5.99 -5.21 -5.53
C ALA A 14 5.91 -4.53 -4.14
N HIS A 15 5.55 -5.28 -3.10
CA HIS A 15 5.57 -4.85 -1.69
C HIS A 15 6.59 -5.63 -0.87
N ALA A 16 7.70 -5.99 -1.51
CA ALA A 16 8.69 -6.87 -0.94
C ALA A 16 9.45 -6.17 0.22
N PRO A 17 9.72 -6.87 1.34
CA PRO A 17 10.28 -6.26 2.54
C PRO A 17 11.68 -5.65 2.35
N GLN A 18 12.40 -6.06 1.31
CA GLN A 18 13.77 -5.63 1.06
C GLN A 18 13.88 -4.17 0.64
N PHE A 19 12.78 -3.53 0.23
CA PHE A 19 12.73 -2.08 0.02
C PHE A 19 12.99 -1.27 1.30
N PHE A 20 12.81 -1.88 2.47
CA PHE A 20 13.06 -1.24 3.76
C PHE A 20 14.30 -1.77 4.47
N THR A 21 14.55 -3.09 4.41
CA THR A 21 15.63 -3.74 5.19
C THR A 21 16.92 -3.96 4.41
N LEU A 22 16.85 -3.95 3.07
CA LEU A 22 17.94 -4.22 2.11
C LEU A 22 19.02 -5.20 2.62
N PRO A 23 18.68 -6.49 2.82
CA PRO A 23 19.63 -7.49 3.27
C PRO A 23 20.87 -7.57 2.35
N PRO A 24 22.05 -7.95 2.88
CA PRO A 24 23.28 -8.01 2.09
C PRO A 24 23.26 -9.08 0.98
N THR A 25 22.30 -10.00 1.03
CA THR A 25 22.11 -11.07 0.03
C THR A 25 21.31 -10.62 -1.19
N GLU A 26 20.70 -9.43 -1.15
CA GLU A 26 19.89 -8.93 -2.26
C GLU A 26 20.75 -8.34 -3.39
N ASP A 27 20.24 -8.44 -4.61
CA ASP A 27 20.76 -7.68 -5.74
C ASP A 27 20.31 -6.22 -5.64
N LYS A 28 21.21 -5.38 -5.13
CA LYS A 28 20.96 -3.96 -4.85
C LYS A 28 20.56 -3.18 -6.10
N ASP A 29 21.14 -3.49 -7.25
CA ASP A 29 20.82 -2.81 -8.50
C ASP A 29 19.38 -3.12 -8.92
N THR A 30 18.93 -4.36 -8.70
CA THR A 30 17.53 -4.74 -8.95
C THR A 30 16.59 -4.03 -7.98
N VAL A 31 16.91 -4.00 -6.69
CA VAL A 31 16.10 -3.32 -5.69
C VAL A 31 15.97 -1.82 -6.01
N GLU A 32 17.06 -1.15 -6.36
CA GLU A 32 17.06 0.27 -6.72
C GLU A 32 16.22 0.57 -7.96
N ARG A 33 16.30 -0.27 -9.01
CA ARG A 33 15.47 -0.11 -10.21
C ARG A 33 13.99 -0.24 -9.89
N VAL A 34 13.59 -1.23 -9.09
CA VAL A 34 12.19 -1.42 -8.71
C VAL A 34 11.69 -0.27 -7.84
N ASN A 35 12.51 0.19 -6.89
CA ASN A 35 12.19 1.35 -6.05
C ASN A 35 11.99 2.62 -6.89
N SER A 36 12.88 2.87 -7.86
CA SER A 36 12.76 4.00 -8.78
C SER A 36 11.46 3.95 -9.60
N LEU A 37 11.06 2.77 -10.07
CA LEU A 37 9.78 2.59 -10.75
C LEU A 37 8.59 2.82 -9.82
N ALA A 38 8.65 2.39 -8.56
CA ALA A 38 7.60 2.63 -7.58
C ALA A 38 7.40 4.12 -7.28
N ILE A 39 8.50 4.88 -7.14
CA ILE A 39 8.47 6.34 -6.96
C ILE A 39 7.81 7.01 -8.18
N GLU A 40 8.18 6.62 -9.39
CA GLU A 40 7.61 7.19 -10.60
C GLU A 40 6.11 6.86 -10.76
N ASN A 41 5.72 5.62 -10.47
CA ASN A 41 4.31 5.25 -10.42
C ASN A 41 3.52 6.09 -9.41
N GLY A 42 4.10 6.34 -8.22
CA GLY A 42 3.50 7.21 -7.20
C GLY A 42 3.25 8.62 -7.73
N ARG A 43 4.22 9.22 -8.41
CA ARG A 43 4.07 10.55 -9.04
C ARG A 43 2.97 10.58 -10.09
N GLN A 44 2.90 9.55 -10.94
CA GLN A 44 1.89 9.48 -11.98
C GLN A 44 0.49 9.30 -11.40
N LEU A 45 0.34 8.47 -10.36
CA LEU A 45 -0.93 8.33 -9.64
C LEU A 45 -1.37 9.62 -8.96
N GLU A 46 -0.45 10.33 -8.31
CA GLU A 46 -0.74 11.62 -7.67
C GLU A 46 -1.17 12.68 -8.70
N ALA A 47 -0.57 12.69 -9.89
CA ALA A 47 -0.92 13.60 -10.98
C ALA A 47 -2.35 13.41 -11.51
N LEU A 48 -2.95 12.23 -11.31
CA LEU A 48 -4.36 11.96 -11.63
C LEU A 48 -5.34 12.63 -10.66
N LYS A 49 -4.85 13.17 -9.53
CA LYS A 49 -5.64 13.80 -8.47
C LYS A 49 -6.81 12.92 -7.99
N PRO A 50 -6.55 11.67 -7.56
CA PRO A 50 -7.60 10.83 -7.01
C PRO A 50 -8.12 11.41 -5.70
N ASP A 51 -9.42 11.24 -5.45
CA ASP A 51 -10.01 11.58 -4.15
C ASP A 51 -9.65 10.54 -3.08
N VAL A 52 -9.51 9.26 -3.49
CA VAL A 52 -9.19 8.13 -2.60
C VAL A 52 -8.28 7.12 -3.30
N ALA A 53 -7.41 6.47 -2.53
CA ALA A 53 -6.59 5.34 -2.98
C ALA A 53 -7.06 4.04 -2.32
N ILE A 54 -7.33 3.01 -3.11
CA ILE A 54 -7.64 1.66 -2.62
C ILE A 54 -6.39 0.81 -2.74
N VAL A 55 -5.85 0.37 -1.59
CA VAL A 55 -4.70 -0.54 -1.53
C VAL A 55 -5.20 -1.97 -1.38
N ILE A 56 -4.86 -2.83 -2.35
CA ILE A 56 -5.18 -4.26 -2.32
C ILE A 56 -3.89 -5.02 -2.06
N ALA A 57 -3.83 -5.73 -0.94
CA ALA A 57 -2.67 -6.51 -0.53
C ALA A 57 -3.09 -7.78 0.20
N ASN A 58 -2.16 -8.72 0.32
CA ASN A 58 -2.31 -9.87 1.20
C ASN A 58 -1.80 -9.53 2.60
N ASP A 59 -2.47 -10.05 3.64
CA ASP A 59 -1.88 -10.10 4.98
C ASP A 59 -0.73 -11.12 5.01
N HIS A 60 0.34 -10.81 5.73
CA HIS A 60 1.49 -11.70 5.94
C HIS A 60 1.40 -12.36 7.31
N ALA A 61 0.22 -12.89 7.63
CA ALA A 61 -0.12 -13.45 8.94
C ALA A 61 0.12 -12.49 10.12
N ASN A 62 -0.03 -11.19 9.87
CA ASN A 62 0.16 -10.15 10.89
C ASN A 62 -1.16 -9.84 11.59
N GLN A 63 -2.26 -9.78 10.84
CA GLN A 63 -3.60 -9.53 11.39
C GLN A 63 -4.43 -10.81 11.49
N PHE A 64 -4.22 -11.77 10.58
CA PHE A 64 -5.06 -12.95 10.46
C PHE A 64 -4.18 -14.21 10.46
N LEU A 65 -4.34 -15.06 11.49
CA LEU A 65 -3.57 -16.29 11.61
C LEU A 65 -4.38 -17.39 12.34
N LEU A 66 -4.24 -18.64 11.88
CA LEU A 66 -4.76 -19.91 12.40
C LEU A 66 -6.29 -20.05 12.54
N HIS A 67 -6.98 -19.08 13.10
CA HIS A 67 -8.39 -19.18 13.50
C HIS A 67 -9.32 -18.22 12.76
N CYS A 68 -8.76 -17.26 12.02
CA CYS A 68 -9.49 -16.36 11.16
C CYS A 68 -8.66 -16.16 9.88
N VAL A 69 -9.21 -16.57 8.74
CA VAL A 69 -8.58 -16.47 7.42
C VAL A 69 -9.67 -16.09 6.42
N PRO A 70 -10.08 -14.80 6.40
CA PRO A 70 -11.14 -14.35 5.51
C PRO A 70 -10.66 -14.39 4.06
N SER A 71 -11.55 -14.73 3.12
CA SER A 71 -11.23 -14.65 1.69
C SER A 71 -11.04 -13.20 1.23
N PHE A 72 -11.79 -12.27 1.84
CA PHE A 72 -11.65 -10.83 1.65
C PHE A 72 -11.84 -10.13 2.99
N ALA A 73 -10.98 -9.16 3.27
CA ALA A 73 -11.11 -8.24 4.40
C ALA A 73 -11.09 -6.80 3.86
N LEU A 74 -11.92 -5.94 4.44
CA LEU A 74 -11.94 -4.51 4.17
C LEU A 74 -11.71 -3.78 5.50
N HIS A 75 -10.64 -2.98 5.56
CA HIS A 75 -10.38 -2.15 6.72
C HIS A 75 -11.25 -0.90 6.68
N ARG A 76 -11.87 -0.59 7.82
CA ARG A 76 -12.62 0.64 8.09
C ARG A 76 -12.20 1.16 9.45
N GLY A 77 -12.17 2.48 9.62
CA GLY A 77 -11.73 3.13 10.85
C GLY A 77 -11.17 4.52 10.55
N GLU A 78 -10.69 5.21 11.58
CA GLU A 78 -10.10 6.54 11.42
C GLU A 78 -8.70 6.47 10.78
N SER A 79 -7.89 5.50 11.19
CA SER A 79 -6.52 5.33 10.70
C SER A 79 -6.11 3.87 10.57
N ALA A 80 -5.16 3.62 9.66
CA ALA A 80 -4.44 2.38 9.52
C ALA A 80 -2.98 2.59 9.97
N THR A 81 -2.54 1.81 10.94
CA THR A 81 -1.20 1.92 11.52
C THR A 81 -0.44 0.60 11.46
N GLY A 82 0.89 0.70 11.46
CA GLY A 82 1.76 -0.48 11.48
C GLY A 82 3.21 -0.10 11.79
N HIS A 83 3.98 -1.09 12.22
CA HIS A 83 5.42 -0.95 12.44
C HIS A 83 6.18 -1.98 11.62
N PHE A 84 7.13 -1.54 10.80
CA PHE A 84 7.97 -2.44 10.02
C PHE A 84 9.37 -1.86 9.84
N ALA A 85 10.39 -2.71 9.96
CA ALA A 85 11.79 -2.34 9.75
C ALA A 85 12.24 -1.09 10.54
N GLY A 86 11.73 -0.90 11.77
CA GLY A 86 12.05 0.26 12.60
C GLY A 86 11.34 1.55 12.22
N THR A 87 10.37 1.49 11.29
CA THR A 87 9.57 2.63 10.85
C THR A 87 8.11 2.43 11.26
N ASP A 88 7.53 3.48 11.85
CA ASP A 88 6.10 3.56 12.11
C ASP A 88 5.38 4.15 10.89
N PHE A 89 4.28 3.53 10.50
CA PHE A 89 3.41 3.95 9.42
C PHE A 89 2.04 4.30 9.98
N SER A 90 1.46 5.39 9.49
CA SER A 90 0.12 5.83 9.84
C SER A 90 -0.50 6.50 8.62
N PHE A 91 -1.69 6.05 8.24
CA PHE A 91 -2.47 6.60 7.14
C PHE A 91 -3.90 6.84 7.58
N ASP A 92 -4.48 7.95 7.14
CA ASP A 92 -5.90 8.21 7.34
C ASP A 92 -6.71 7.27 6.44
N VAL A 93 -7.78 6.70 6.99
CA VAL A 93 -8.68 5.83 6.25
C VAL A 93 -9.94 6.63 5.93
N ASP A 94 -10.22 6.79 4.63
CA ASP A 94 -11.43 7.47 4.17
C ASP A 94 -12.67 6.63 4.52
N SER A 95 -13.23 6.89 5.70
CA SER A 95 -14.43 6.23 6.19
C SER A 95 -15.26 7.16 7.07
N GLU A 96 -16.58 7.10 6.92
CA GLU A 96 -17.53 7.88 7.73
C GLU A 96 -17.65 7.40 9.20
N THR A 97 -16.77 6.50 9.64
CA THR A 97 -16.80 5.96 11.01
C THR A 97 -16.05 6.87 11.97
N SER A 98 -16.72 7.96 12.37
CA SER A 98 -16.42 8.77 13.57
C SER A 98 -17.43 8.50 14.68
#